data_AF-A0A0D2ZR86-F1
#
_entry.id   AF-A0A0D2ZR86-F1
#
_cell.length_a   1.000
_cell.length_b   1.000
_cell.length_c   1.000
_cell.angle_alpha   90.00
_cell.angle_beta   90.00
_cell.angle_gamma   90.00
#
_symmetry.space_group_name_H-M   'P 1'
#
loop_
_entity.id
_entity.type
_entity.pdbx_description
1 polymer ?
#
loop_
_entity_poly.entity_id
_entity_poly.type
_entity_poly.pdbx_seq_one_letter_code
_entity_poly.pdbx_strand_id
1 'polypeptide(L)'
;MGEKCLSSGPVMLYLHADVSFVVHIHERKKALNDDYIQFEATSNAFEHEESSYLVKEDRDHLFLRCEVSQHLWAMIIRRLGYRTLPFHSWDVFSDWLGSKDSICPTTLRRLVAQAGIYSLWHERNNRLHNNISSSSEVIFKLLDRRIRDAILARRNRKKFKNLLAKWLTFA
;
A
#
# COMPACT_ATOMS: atom_id res chain seq x y z
N MET A 1 29.16 1.41 39.67
CA MET A 1 29.40 1.84 38.28
C MET A 1 28.65 0.87 37.37
N GLY A 2 27.74 1.24 36.48
CA GLY A 2 27.19 2.52 36.03
C GLY A 2 25.99 2.21 35.12
N GLU A 3 24.96 3.05 35.26
CA GLU A 3 23.71 3.18 34.48
C GLU A 3 23.95 3.33 32.96
N LYS A 4 23.02 3.24 31.99
CA LYS A 4 21.57 2.96 31.78
C LYS A 4 21.35 3.00 30.23
N CYS A 5 20.11 2.71 29.80
CA CYS A 5 19.47 2.95 28.49
C CYS A 5 19.57 1.75 27.52
N LEU A 6 18.51 1.05 27.12
CA LEU A 6 17.13 1.49 26.85
C LEU A 6 16.09 0.50 27.36
N SER A 7 15.07 1.08 27.97
CA SER A 7 13.87 0.51 28.56
C SER A 7 12.94 -0.14 27.54
N SER A 8 12.28 -1.21 28.00
CA SER A 8 11.05 -1.80 27.48
C SER A 8 9.97 -0.79 27.05
N GLY A 9 9.39 -1.03 25.86
CA GLY A 9 8.05 -0.60 25.43
C GLY A 9 7.98 0.13 24.07
N PRO A 10 6.90 0.03 23.27
CA PRO A 10 5.96 -1.07 23.06
C PRO A 10 5.97 -1.55 21.59
N VAL A 11 6.28 -2.81 21.34
CA VAL A 11 6.17 -3.45 19.99
C VAL A 11 4.70 -3.73 19.59
N MET A 12 3.74 -3.08 20.26
CA MET A 12 2.30 -3.37 20.18
C MET A 12 1.42 -2.11 20.05
N LEU A 13 1.92 -1.02 19.43
CA LEU A 13 1.10 0.15 19.09
C LEU A 13 1.03 0.49 17.59
N TYR A 14 1.66 -0.28 16.70
CA TYR A 14 1.52 -0.10 15.25
C TYR A 14 0.29 -0.78 14.65
N LEU A 15 -0.76 -0.99 15.45
CA LEU A 15 -2.05 -1.51 14.99
C LEU A 15 -3.12 -0.43 14.86
N HIS A 16 -2.79 0.85 15.05
CA HIS A 16 -3.78 1.93 14.99
C HIS A 16 -3.28 3.31 14.50
N ALA A 17 -2.09 3.40 13.91
CA ALA A 17 -1.55 4.67 13.41
C ALA A 17 -1.76 4.82 11.89
N ASP A 18 -2.67 5.75 11.59
CA ASP A 18 -3.11 6.29 10.31
C ASP A 18 -2.10 6.35 9.16
N VAL A 19 -2.66 6.21 7.95
CA VAL A 19 -2.06 6.49 6.64
C VAL A 19 -1.38 7.88 6.59
N SER A 20 -1.70 8.80 7.50
CA SER A 20 -1.04 10.10 7.69
C SER A 20 0.42 10.04 8.11
N PHE A 21 0.88 8.99 8.82
CA PHE A 21 2.27 8.94 9.31
C PHE A 21 3.29 8.70 8.18
N VAL A 22 2.86 8.05 7.09
CA VAL A 22 3.73 7.75 5.94
C VAL A 22 3.96 9.00 5.06
N VAL A 23 2.98 9.89 4.97
CA VAL A 23 3.13 11.19 4.28
C VAL A 23 4.11 12.09 5.06
N HIS A 24 4.03 12.08 6.39
CA HIS A 24 4.87 12.92 7.24
C HIS A 24 6.36 12.50 7.24
N ILE A 25 6.67 11.21 7.05
CA ILE A 25 8.06 10.76 6.90
C ILE A 25 8.63 11.08 5.51
N HIS A 26 7.81 11.14 4.46
CA HIS A 26 8.25 11.56 3.13
C HIS A 26 8.59 13.06 3.08
N GLU A 27 7.81 13.90 3.76
CA GLU A 27 8.08 15.35 3.85
C GLU A 27 9.32 15.69 4.67
N ARG A 28 9.64 14.90 5.70
CA ARG A 28 10.84 15.14 6.54
C ARG A 28 12.17 14.81 5.84
N LYS A 29 12.16 14.03 4.74
CA LYS A 29 13.35 13.81 3.90
C LYS A 29 13.66 14.97 2.96
N LYS A 30 12.69 15.85 2.67
CA LYS A 30 12.93 17.09 1.90
C LYS A 30 13.59 18.20 2.72
N ALA A 31 13.63 18.10 4.05
CA ALA A 31 14.07 19.17 4.93
C ALA A 31 15.56 19.11 5.34
N LEU A 32 16.35 18.22 4.74
CA LEU A 32 17.80 18.14 4.94
C LEU A 32 18.50 18.10 3.59
N ASN A 33 18.52 19.21 2.86
CA ASN A 33 19.38 19.29 1.67
C ASN A 33 19.63 20.72 1.19
N ASP A 34 20.61 21.38 1.80
CA ASP A 34 21.35 22.47 1.13
C ASP A 34 22.53 21.91 0.29
N ASP A 35 22.88 20.63 0.46
CA ASP A 35 23.97 19.97 -0.29
C ASP A 35 23.52 19.31 -1.62
N TYR A 36 22.20 19.17 -1.88
CA TYR A 36 21.67 18.58 -3.12
C TYR A 36 21.99 19.39 -4.37
N ILE A 37 21.88 20.71 -4.23
CA ILE A 37 21.82 21.63 -5.37
C ILE A 37 23.18 21.74 -6.06
N GLN A 38 24.27 21.49 -5.32
CA GLN A 38 25.63 21.55 -5.88
C GLN A 38 25.99 20.34 -6.76
N PHE A 39 25.39 19.16 -6.50
CA PHE A 39 25.63 17.93 -7.28
C PHE A 39 24.76 17.88 -8.56
N GLU A 40 23.59 18.51 -8.50
CA GLU A 40 22.62 18.57 -9.60
C GLU A 40 23.10 19.45 -10.77
N ALA A 41 23.92 20.48 -10.49
CA ALA A 41 24.40 21.42 -11.51
C ALA A 41 25.48 20.83 -12.45
N THR A 42 26.30 19.88 -11.97
CA THR A 42 27.38 19.27 -12.77
C THR A 42 26.94 18.04 -13.55
N SER A 43 25.86 17.37 -13.14
CA SER A 43 25.33 16.17 -13.80
C SER A 43 24.46 16.50 -15.03
N ASN A 44 23.83 17.68 -15.05
CA ASN A 44 22.91 18.12 -16.12
C ASN A 44 23.56 18.36 -17.50
N ALA A 45 24.89 18.32 -17.62
CA ALA A 45 25.57 18.46 -18.92
C ALA A 45 25.72 17.13 -19.69
N PHE A 46 25.50 15.97 -19.04
CA PHE A 46 25.76 14.65 -19.63
C PHE A 46 24.48 13.84 -19.95
N GLU A 47 23.33 14.24 -19.43
CA GLU A 47 22.07 13.46 -19.53
C GLU A 47 21.20 13.77 -20.77
N HIS A 48 21.74 14.40 -21.81
CA HIS A 48 20.92 14.80 -22.95
C HIS A 48 20.60 13.66 -23.95
N GLU A 49 21.19 12.47 -23.78
CA GLU A 49 21.00 11.33 -24.71
C GLU A 49 20.33 10.08 -24.06
N GLU A 50 20.07 10.08 -22.76
CA GLU A 50 19.45 8.94 -22.04
C GLU A 50 18.10 9.29 -21.37
N SER A 51 17.47 10.40 -21.79
CA SER A 51 16.23 10.92 -21.21
C SER A 51 14.97 10.25 -21.79
N SER A 52 14.80 8.95 -21.54
CA SER A 52 13.56 8.23 -21.90
C SER A 52 12.92 7.45 -20.75
N TYR A 53 13.54 7.30 -19.57
CA TYR A 53 13.05 6.28 -18.61
C TYR A 53 13.08 6.63 -17.10
N LEU A 54 13.09 7.91 -16.72
CA LEU A 54 12.88 8.28 -15.31
C LEU A 54 11.38 8.37 -14.99
N VAL A 55 10.74 7.22 -14.73
CA VAL A 55 9.39 7.20 -14.16
C VAL A 55 9.46 7.82 -12.76
N LYS A 56 8.91 9.02 -12.62
CA LYS A 56 8.80 9.69 -11.33
C LYS A 56 8.03 8.81 -10.35
N GLU A 57 8.71 8.31 -9.32
CA GLU A 57 8.09 7.55 -8.24
C GLU A 57 7.25 8.49 -7.35
N ASP A 58 6.03 8.79 -7.78
CA ASP A 58 5.02 9.45 -6.96
C ASP A 58 4.13 8.43 -6.23
N ARG A 59 3.31 8.91 -5.27
CA ARG A 59 2.38 8.08 -4.48
C ARG A 59 1.53 7.17 -5.38
N ASP A 60 1.01 7.72 -6.46
CA ASP A 60 0.08 7.01 -7.33
C ASP A 60 0.81 5.94 -8.14
N HIS A 61 2.04 6.22 -8.58
CA HIS A 61 2.93 5.21 -9.15
C HIS A 61 3.18 4.09 -8.14
N LEU A 62 3.66 4.42 -6.94
CA LEU A 62 4.01 3.43 -5.93
C LEU A 62 2.85 2.52 -5.55
N PHE A 63 1.66 3.09 -5.32
CA PHE A 63 0.53 2.31 -4.79
C PHE A 63 -0.44 1.80 -5.85
N LEU A 64 -0.50 2.39 -7.05
CA LEU A 64 -1.57 2.12 -8.02
C LEU A 64 -1.05 1.76 -9.42
N ARG A 65 0.09 2.28 -9.87
CA ARG A 65 0.56 2.12 -11.27
C ARG A 65 1.85 1.32 -11.48
N CYS A 66 2.66 1.12 -10.44
CA CYS A 66 3.85 0.26 -10.49
C CYS A 66 3.43 -1.16 -10.90
N GLU A 67 4.30 -1.87 -11.61
CA GLU A 67 4.05 -3.23 -12.10
C GLU A 67 3.54 -4.17 -11.01
N VAL A 68 4.20 -4.21 -9.84
CA VAL A 68 3.77 -5.05 -8.71
C VAL A 68 2.38 -4.62 -8.22
N SER A 69 2.15 -3.32 -8.12
CA SER A 69 0.88 -2.74 -7.67
C SER A 69 -0.27 -3.08 -8.63
N GLN A 70 -0.05 -2.94 -9.94
CA GLN A 70 -1.05 -3.27 -10.96
C GLN A 70 -1.43 -4.75 -10.94
N HIS A 71 -0.45 -5.65 -10.88
CA HIS A 71 -0.70 -7.09 -10.80
C HIS A 71 -1.45 -7.46 -9.52
N LEU A 72 -1.05 -6.92 -8.38
CA LEU A 72 -1.74 -7.16 -7.11
C LEU A 72 -3.18 -6.66 -7.16
N TRP A 73 -3.39 -5.43 -7.64
CA TRP A 73 -4.74 -4.86 -7.76
C TRP A 73 -5.61 -5.63 -8.75
N ALA A 74 -5.06 -6.13 -9.86
CA ALA A 74 -5.81 -6.96 -10.80
C ALA A 74 -6.39 -8.21 -10.12
N MET A 75 -5.60 -8.90 -9.29
CA MET A 75 -6.09 -10.05 -8.50
C MET A 75 -7.13 -9.63 -7.46
N ILE A 76 -6.90 -8.53 -6.75
CA ILE A 76 -7.83 -8.00 -5.73
C ILE A 76 -9.18 -7.63 -6.37
N ILE A 77 -9.17 -6.90 -7.48
CA ILE A 77 -10.36 -6.40 -8.15
C ILE A 77 -11.21 -7.56 -8.69
N ARG A 78 -10.58 -8.58 -9.27
CA ARG A 78 -11.28 -9.82 -9.67
C ARG A 78 -11.91 -10.52 -8.47
N ARG A 79 -11.18 -10.61 -7.35
CA ARG A 79 -11.65 -11.19 -6.09
C ARG A 79 -12.84 -10.44 -5.48
N LEU A 80 -12.93 -9.14 -5.74
CA LEU A 80 -14.06 -8.30 -5.34
C LEU A 80 -15.26 -8.36 -6.31
N GLY A 81 -15.13 -9.07 -7.44
CA GLY A 81 -16.18 -9.23 -8.46
C GLY A 81 -16.18 -8.18 -9.57
N TYR A 82 -15.16 -7.32 -9.64
CA TYR A 82 -15.03 -6.32 -10.70
C TYR A 82 -14.32 -6.91 -11.93
N ARG A 83 -14.67 -6.41 -13.12
CA ARG A 83 -14.04 -6.80 -14.39
C ARG A 83 -12.77 -6.01 -14.70
N THR A 84 -12.72 -4.74 -14.31
CA THR A 84 -11.63 -3.81 -14.64
C THR A 84 -11.20 -3.02 -13.39
N LEU A 85 -9.95 -2.59 -13.37
CA LEU A 85 -9.40 -1.73 -12.33
C LEU A 85 -10.03 -0.33 -12.44
N PRO A 86 -10.74 0.17 -11.41
CA PRO A 86 -11.48 1.42 -11.54
C PRO A 86 -10.65 2.68 -11.25
N PHE A 87 -9.37 2.55 -10.89
CA PHE A 87 -8.55 3.67 -10.45
C PHE A 87 -7.11 3.58 -10.96
N HIS A 88 -6.51 4.74 -11.24
CA HIS A 88 -5.10 4.91 -11.59
C HIS A 88 -4.46 6.15 -10.92
N SER A 89 -5.27 6.89 -10.15
CA SER A 89 -4.85 8.00 -9.30
C SER A 89 -5.47 7.85 -7.91
N TRP A 90 -4.86 8.50 -6.93
CA TRP A 90 -5.34 8.41 -5.55
C TRP A 90 -6.70 9.05 -5.32
N ASP A 91 -7.02 10.10 -6.06
CA ASP A 91 -8.31 10.80 -5.94
C ASP A 91 -9.43 9.87 -6.39
N VAL A 92 -9.27 9.24 -7.56
CA VAL A 92 -10.22 8.24 -8.08
C VAL A 92 -10.29 7.01 -7.16
N PHE A 93 -9.16 6.58 -6.59
CA PHE A 93 -9.15 5.51 -5.59
C PHE A 93 -9.98 5.89 -4.34
N SER A 94 -9.82 7.11 -3.84
CA SER A 94 -10.53 7.61 -2.66
C SER A 94 -12.03 7.74 -2.92
N ASP A 95 -12.42 8.27 -4.09
CA ASP A 95 -13.82 8.33 -4.52
C ASP A 95 -14.42 6.94 -4.67
N TRP A 96 -13.66 5.99 -5.25
CA TRP A 96 -14.06 4.60 -5.34
C TRP A 96 -14.30 3.98 -3.96
N LEU A 97 -13.52 4.32 -2.92
CA LEU A 97 -13.77 3.85 -1.55
C LEU A 97 -15.03 4.46 -0.92
N GLY A 98 -15.39 5.69 -1.31
CA GLY A 98 -16.55 6.44 -0.82
C GLY A 98 -17.87 6.07 -1.48
N SER A 99 -17.85 5.63 -2.73
CA SER A 99 -19.04 5.37 -3.55
C SER A 99 -19.97 4.28 -2.99
N LYS A 100 -21.24 4.27 -3.38
CA LYS A 100 -22.11 3.10 -3.15
C LYS A 100 -22.07 2.22 -4.40
N ASP A 101 -22.05 0.91 -4.20
CA ASP A 101 -21.94 -0.06 -5.27
C ASP A 101 -22.78 -1.30 -4.94
N SER A 102 -23.41 -1.89 -5.96
CA SER A 102 -24.16 -3.14 -5.85
C SER A 102 -23.26 -4.38 -5.88
N ILE A 103 -22.06 -4.28 -6.48
CA ILE A 103 -21.11 -5.39 -6.64
C ILE A 103 -20.49 -5.73 -5.28
N CYS A 104 -19.81 -4.74 -4.67
CA CYS A 104 -19.04 -4.95 -3.45
C CYS A 104 -19.51 -4.01 -2.31
N PRO A 105 -19.83 -4.55 -1.12
CA PRO A 105 -20.14 -3.71 0.04
C PRO A 105 -18.97 -2.78 0.41
N THR A 106 -19.28 -1.53 0.72
CA THR A 106 -18.30 -0.50 1.11
C THR A 106 -17.36 -0.98 2.22
N THR A 107 -17.86 -1.74 3.20
CA THR A 107 -17.05 -2.29 4.30
C THR A 107 -15.96 -3.25 3.81
N LEU A 108 -16.31 -4.17 2.90
CA LEU A 108 -15.35 -5.14 2.36
C LEU A 108 -14.32 -4.43 1.50
N ARG A 109 -14.78 -3.52 0.64
CA ARG A 109 -13.91 -2.72 -0.23
C ARG A 109 -12.89 -1.90 0.56
N ARG A 110 -13.31 -1.22 1.63
CA ARG A 110 -12.39 -0.46 2.51
C ARG A 110 -11.40 -1.36 3.24
N LEU A 111 -11.85 -2.50 3.76
CA LEU A 111 -10.98 -3.47 4.42
C LEU A 111 -9.88 -3.98 3.47
N VAL A 112 -10.28 -4.34 2.26
CA VAL A 112 -9.39 -4.86 1.22
C VAL A 112 -8.44 -3.77 0.72
N ALA A 113 -8.92 -2.55 0.58
CA ALA A 113 -8.11 -1.41 0.20
C ALA A 113 -7.01 -1.11 1.23
N GLN A 114 -7.36 -1.09 2.51
CA GLN A 114 -6.39 -0.94 3.60
C GLN A 114 -5.34 -2.05 3.58
N ALA A 115 -5.76 -3.31 3.43
CA ALA A 115 -4.83 -4.43 3.34
C ALA A 115 -3.94 -4.38 2.09
N GLY A 116 -4.49 -3.95 0.95
CA GLY A 116 -3.77 -3.79 -0.31
C GLY A 116 -2.64 -2.76 -0.19
N ILE A 117 -2.98 -1.55 0.27
CA ILE A 117 -2.00 -0.49 0.50
C ILE A 117 -0.92 -0.92 1.49
N TYR A 118 -1.31 -1.57 2.60
CA TYR A 118 -0.36 -2.08 3.58
C TYR A 118 0.57 -3.14 2.98
N SER A 119 0.04 -4.08 2.21
CA SER A 119 0.85 -5.13 1.58
C SER A 119 1.86 -4.56 0.58
N LEU A 120 1.47 -3.54 -0.20
CA LEU A 120 2.38 -2.85 -1.13
C LEU A 120 3.47 -2.07 -0.40
N TRP A 121 3.10 -1.33 0.64
CA TRP A 121 4.07 -0.64 1.51
C TRP A 121 5.06 -1.62 2.15
N HIS A 122 4.56 -2.73 2.67
CA HIS A 122 5.38 -3.76 3.31
C HIS A 122 6.34 -4.43 2.31
N GLU A 123 5.87 -4.79 1.11
CA GLU A 123 6.72 -5.33 0.05
C GLU A 123 7.81 -4.34 -0.36
N ARG A 124 7.46 -3.06 -0.56
CA ARG A 124 8.45 -2.03 -0.92
C ARG A 124 9.51 -1.88 0.18
N ASN A 125 9.12 -1.87 1.44
CA ASN A 125 10.07 -1.78 2.54
C ASN A 125 10.97 -3.02 2.65
N ASN A 126 10.44 -4.22 2.41
CA ASN A 126 11.26 -5.44 2.37
C ASN A 126 12.30 -5.39 1.25
N ARG A 127 11.92 -4.87 0.09
CA ARG A 127 12.86 -4.68 -1.02
C ARG A 127 13.96 -3.69 -0.69
N LEU A 128 13.60 -2.55 -0.10
CA LEU A 128 14.55 -1.48 0.24
C LEU A 128 15.49 -1.84 1.40
N HIS A 129 14.99 -2.53 2.43
CA HIS A 129 15.75 -2.78 3.65
C HIS A 129 16.38 -4.17 3.72
N ASN A 130 15.76 -5.16 3.10
CA ASN A 130 16.19 -6.56 3.19
C ASN A 130 16.63 -7.13 1.84
N ASN A 131 16.52 -6.39 0.74
CA ASN A 131 16.74 -6.89 -0.63
C ASN A 131 15.90 -8.13 -0.96
N ILE A 132 14.75 -8.31 -0.28
CA ILE A 132 13.82 -9.41 -0.52
C ILE A 132 12.66 -8.90 -1.36
N SER A 133 12.37 -9.61 -2.44
CA SER A 133 11.23 -9.32 -3.32
C SER A 133 10.29 -10.52 -3.37
N SER A 134 8.99 -10.27 -3.17
CA SER A 134 7.95 -11.29 -3.28
C SER A 134 7.22 -11.16 -4.61
N SER A 135 6.73 -12.29 -5.15
CA SER A 135 5.83 -12.23 -6.30
C SER A 135 4.46 -11.68 -5.89
N SER A 136 3.75 -11.06 -6.83
CA SER A 136 2.40 -10.53 -6.60
C SER A 136 1.44 -11.60 -6.08
N GLU A 137 1.59 -12.85 -6.50
CA GLU A 137 0.77 -13.99 -6.07
C GLU A 137 1.02 -14.35 -4.60
N VAL A 138 2.27 -14.28 -4.13
CA VAL A 138 2.61 -14.49 -2.73
C VAL A 138 1.99 -13.39 -1.87
N ILE A 139 2.12 -12.14 -2.31
CA ILE A 139 1.53 -10.97 -1.63
C ILE A 139 0.01 -11.11 -1.57
N PHE A 140 -0.63 -11.54 -2.67
CA PHE A 140 -2.07 -11.77 -2.73
C PHE A 140 -2.52 -12.90 -1.80
N LYS A 141 -1.79 -14.03 -1.72
CA LYS A 141 -2.11 -15.12 -0.78
C LYS A 141 -2.07 -14.65 0.67
N LEU A 142 -1.08 -13.85 1.03
CA LEU A 142 -0.98 -13.26 2.38
C LEU A 142 -2.13 -12.28 2.63
N LEU A 143 -2.49 -11.47 1.65
CA LEU A 143 -3.64 -10.56 1.72
C LEU A 143 -4.96 -11.33 1.89
N ASP A 144 -5.22 -12.37 1.07
CA ASP A 144 -6.43 -13.19 1.15
C ASP A 144 -6.58 -13.79 2.55
N ARG A 145 -5.50 -14.33 3.12
CA ARG A 145 -5.49 -14.82 4.51
C ARG A 145 -5.81 -13.70 5.51
N ARG A 146 -5.12 -12.56 5.43
CA ARG A 146 -5.36 -11.40 6.31
C ARG A 146 -6.81 -10.92 6.26
N ILE A 147 -7.42 -10.90 5.08
CA ILE A 147 -8.83 -10.50 4.90
C ILE A 147 -9.78 -11.50 5.54
N ARG A 148 -9.57 -12.80 5.31
CA ARG A 148 -10.37 -13.85 5.96
C ARG A 148 -10.28 -13.77 7.47
N ASP A 149 -9.07 -13.67 8.01
CA ASP A 149 -8.83 -13.58 9.45
C ASP A 149 -9.49 -12.31 10.04
N ALA A 150 -9.35 -11.17 9.35
CA ALA A 150 -9.96 -9.91 9.75
C ALA A 150 -11.50 -9.94 9.74
N ILE A 151 -12.11 -10.66 8.80
CA ILE A 151 -13.57 -10.84 8.74
C ILE A 151 -14.03 -11.80 9.84
N LEU A 152 -13.35 -12.94 10.01
CA LEU A 152 -13.66 -13.95 11.01
C LEU A 152 -13.58 -13.40 12.43
N ALA A 153 -12.53 -12.64 12.74
CA ALA A 153 -12.37 -11.96 14.03
C ALA A 153 -13.52 -10.98 14.34
N ARG A 154 -14.24 -10.48 13.32
CA ARG A 154 -15.33 -9.51 13.45
C ARG A 154 -16.69 -10.09 13.07
N ARG A 155 -16.82 -11.41 12.91
CA ARG A 155 -18.02 -12.09 12.38
C ARG A 155 -19.32 -11.74 13.10
N ASN A 156 -19.25 -11.45 14.39
CA ASN A 156 -20.42 -11.13 15.22
C ASN A 156 -20.95 -9.71 14.97
N ARG A 157 -20.17 -8.82 14.31
CA ARG A 157 -20.61 -7.46 13.97
C ARG A 157 -21.57 -7.52 12.79
N LYS A 158 -22.72 -6.81 12.89
CA LYS A 158 -23.75 -6.77 11.83
C LYS A 158 -23.17 -6.49 10.43
N LYS A 159 -22.22 -5.54 10.33
CA LYS A 159 -21.55 -5.16 9.06
C LYS A 159 -20.67 -6.25 8.44
N PHE A 160 -20.31 -7.30 9.19
CA PHE A 160 -19.36 -8.35 8.80
C PHE A 160 -20.01 -9.71 8.49
N LYS A 161 -21.29 -9.92 8.86
CA LYS A 161 -21.97 -11.23 8.79
C LYS A 161 -21.87 -11.94 7.44
N ASN A 162 -21.91 -11.19 6.33
CA ASN A 162 -21.92 -11.77 4.97
C ASN A 162 -20.64 -11.47 4.17
N LEU A 163 -19.64 -10.84 4.78
CA LEU A 163 -18.47 -10.39 4.03
C LEU A 163 -17.57 -11.55 3.61
N LEU A 164 -17.46 -12.61 4.42
CA LEU A 164 -16.63 -13.76 4.07
C LEU A 164 -17.22 -14.49 2.86
N ALA A 165 -18.53 -14.74 2.87
CA ALA A 165 -19.22 -15.36 1.73
C ALA A 165 -19.01 -14.52 0.45
N LYS A 166 -19.17 -13.20 0.54
CA LYS A 166 -18.91 -12.29 -0.59
C LYS A 166 -17.46 -12.32 -1.07
N TRP A 167 -16.49 -12.37 -0.16
CA TRP A 167 -15.06 -12.47 -0.49
C TRP A 167 -14.71 -13.78 -1.20
N LEU A 168 -15.40 -14.87 -0.86
CA LEU A 168 -15.16 -16.19 -1.45
C LEU A 168 -15.98 -16.46 -2.73
N THR A 169 -16.87 -15.53 -3.11
CA THR A 169 -17.79 -15.74 -4.24
C THR A 169 -17.05 -15.79 -5.58
N PHE A 170 -16.00 -14.98 -5.74
CA PHE A 170 -15.25 -14.88 -6.98
C PHE A 170 -13.85 -15.44 -6.73
N ALA A 171 -13.56 -16.64 -7.21
CA ALA A 171 -12.28 -17.34 -7.06
C ALA A 171 -11.63 -17.56 -8.41
#